data_AF-A0A4Q0Z152-F1
#
_entry.id   AF-A0A4Q0Z152-F1
#
_cell.length_a   1.000
_cell.length_b   1.000
_cell.length_c   1.000
_cell.angle_alpha   90.00
_cell.angle_beta   90.00
_cell.angle_gamma   90.00
#
_symmetry.space_group_name_H-M   'P 1'
#
loop_
_entity.id
_entity.type
_entity.pdbx_description
1 polymer ?
#
loop_
_entity_poly.entity_id
_entity_poly.type
_entity_poly.pdbx_seq_one_letter_code
_entity_poly.pdbx_strand_id
1 'polypeptide(L)'
;MCIKKNHFLNKYIESLKKDKNRLNLFENYTDNLMIKYHKKEISYLLLKKRLYVAKEFLLYCTNSNKSNSYQYYLDGYLWIYTDYKYYLKDFIYTCKLWKTHNLHIENIKTPKLVRPRCSHEILKNRVITILQNPNDKHLTQKYIIDAFIGYFHWVGIPTNVYCSFKNIKLINNEYFFITHKYKFYLPNQVIKKVLK
;
A
#
# COMPACT_ATOMS: atom_id res chain seq x y z
N MET A 1 21.07 -9.39 28.43
CA MET A 1 19.59 -9.27 28.39
C MET A 1 19.10 -9.71 27.01
N CYS A 2 18.84 -11.00 26.85
CA CYS A 2 18.43 -11.60 25.57
C CYS A 2 17.01 -11.12 25.24
N ILE A 3 16.92 -10.12 24.36
CA ILE A 3 15.66 -9.74 23.73
C ILE A 3 15.13 -11.02 23.08
N LYS A 4 13.98 -11.52 23.56
CA LYS A 4 13.12 -12.44 22.82
C LYS A 4 13.12 -11.96 21.37
N LYS A 5 13.88 -12.62 20.49
CA LYS A 5 13.87 -12.37 19.04
C LYS A 5 12.39 -12.36 18.65
N ASN A 6 11.93 -11.14 18.38
CA ASN A 6 10.55 -10.72 18.60
C ASN A 6 9.62 -11.50 17.68
N HIS A 7 8.59 -12.16 18.22
CA HIS A 7 7.56 -12.89 17.45
C HIS A 7 7.02 -12.09 16.24
N PHE A 8 6.90 -10.76 16.35
CA PHE A 8 6.46 -9.91 15.24
C PHE A 8 7.50 -9.78 14.12
N LEU A 9 8.80 -9.78 14.44
CA LEU A 9 9.87 -9.66 13.46
C LEU A 9 9.95 -10.92 12.60
N ASN A 10 9.84 -12.09 13.24
CA ASN A 10 9.75 -13.36 12.53
C ASN A 10 8.57 -13.34 11.55
N LYS A 11 7.39 -12.89 11.98
CA LYS A 11 6.22 -12.74 11.09
C LYS A 11 6.48 -11.79 9.90
N TYR A 12 7.28 -10.74 10.09
CA TYR A 12 7.63 -9.81 9.02
C TYR A 12 8.61 -10.46 8.02
N ILE A 13 9.65 -11.13 8.53
CA ILE A 13 10.60 -11.90 7.74
C ILE A 13 9.89 -12.96 6.90
N GLU A 14 9.03 -13.78 7.51
CA GLU A 14 8.22 -14.80 6.82
C GLU A 14 7.44 -14.21 5.64
N SER A 15 6.85 -13.03 5.81
CA SER A 15 6.07 -12.39 4.74
C SER A 15 6.89 -11.94 3.53
N LEU A 16 8.21 -11.75 3.71
CA LEU A 16 9.13 -11.30 2.67
C LEU A 16 9.98 -12.43 2.08
N LYS A 17 9.94 -13.66 2.64
CA LYS A 17 10.79 -14.78 2.22
C LYS A 17 10.73 -15.15 0.74
N LYS A 18 9.63 -14.84 0.07
CA LYS A 18 9.46 -15.11 -1.37
C LYS A 18 10.37 -14.26 -2.26
N ASP A 19 10.96 -13.19 -1.73
CA ASP A 19 11.84 -12.28 -2.44
C ASP A 19 13.11 -12.00 -1.62
N LYS A 20 14.19 -12.71 -1.94
CA LYS A 20 15.47 -12.62 -1.22
C LYS A 20 16.04 -11.20 -1.20
N ASN A 21 15.90 -10.44 -2.28
CA ASN A 21 16.44 -9.08 -2.35
C ASN A 21 15.72 -8.15 -1.38
N ARG A 22 14.39 -8.27 -1.31
CA ARG A 22 13.57 -7.49 -0.37
C ARG A 22 13.78 -7.92 1.07
N LEU A 23 13.94 -9.22 1.31
CA LEU A 23 14.26 -9.75 2.63
C LEU A 23 15.59 -9.18 3.12
N ASN A 24 16.66 -9.29 2.33
CA ASN A 24 17.97 -8.75 2.68
C ASN A 24 17.91 -7.24 2.97
N LEU A 25 17.18 -6.48 2.15
CA LEU A 25 17.00 -5.04 2.37
C LEU A 25 16.28 -4.76 3.70
N PHE A 26 15.25 -5.54 4.02
CA PHE A 26 14.50 -5.41 5.26
C PHE A 26 15.31 -5.80 6.50
N GLU A 27 16.09 -6.88 6.42
CA GLU A 27 16.96 -7.35 7.51
C GLU A 27 18.05 -6.34 7.80
N ASN A 28 18.77 -5.88 6.77
CA ASN A 28 19.78 -4.86 6.95
C ASN A 28 19.17 -3.59 7.59
N TYR A 29 18.00 -3.13 7.12
CA TYR A 29 17.31 -1.97 7.72
C TYR A 29 16.92 -2.21 9.18
N THR A 30 16.50 -3.44 9.50
CA THR A 30 16.17 -3.84 10.85
C THR A 30 17.38 -3.74 11.76
N ASP A 31 18.54 -4.26 11.35
CA ASP A 31 19.78 -4.19 12.13
C ASP A 31 20.17 -2.73 12.42
N ASN A 32 20.07 -1.88 11.40
CA ASN A 32 20.32 -0.44 11.55
C ASN A 32 19.38 0.23 12.57
N LEU A 33 18.08 -0.08 12.52
CA LEU A 33 17.12 0.45 13.50
C LEU A 33 17.32 -0.11 14.91
N MET A 34 17.73 -1.37 15.03
CA MET A 34 18.03 -1.99 16.32
C MET A 34 19.22 -1.30 16.99
N ILE A 35 20.27 -0.95 16.22
CA ILE A 35 21.39 -0.15 16.74
C ILE A 35 20.89 1.19 17.31
N LYS A 36 20.07 1.93 16.55
CA LYS A 36 19.48 3.20 17.02
C LYS A 36 18.63 3.02 18.28
N TYR A 37 17.85 1.95 18.35
CA TYR A 37 17.04 1.61 19.53
C TYR A 37 17.90 1.32 20.76
N HIS A 38 18.97 0.53 20.61
CA HIS A 38 19.91 0.23 21.68
C HIS A 38 20.68 1.47 22.18
N LYS A 39 20.95 2.42 21.28
CA LYS A 39 21.50 3.74 21.62
C LYS A 39 20.47 4.72 22.22
N LYS A 40 19.21 4.30 22.39
CA LYS A 40 18.08 5.10 22.88
C LYS A 40 17.74 6.32 22.00
N GLU A 41 18.15 6.32 20.73
CA GLU A 41 17.83 7.38 19.76
C GLU A 41 16.37 7.32 19.29
N ILE A 42 15.74 6.14 19.39
CA ILE A 42 14.34 5.91 19.03
C ILE A 42 13.63 5.09 20.10
N SER A 43 12.33 5.33 20.29
CA SER A 43 11.49 4.53 21.16
C SER A 43 11.14 3.18 20.53
N TYR A 44 10.78 2.20 21.36
CA TYR A 44 10.30 0.89 20.88
C TYR A 44 9.04 1.00 19.99
N LEU A 45 8.15 1.96 20.30
CA LEU A 45 6.96 2.22 19.50
C LEU A 45 7.32 2.72 18.10
N LEU A 46 8.28 3.65 18.02
CA LEU A 46 8.77 4.19 16.76
C LEU A 46 9.50 3.11 15.93
N LEU A 47 10.32 2.28 16.58
CA LEU A 47 10.96 1.11 15.97
C LEU A 47 9.91 0.20 15.30
N LYS A 48 8.89 -0.23 16.06
CA LYS A 48 7.80 -1.07 15.55
C LYS A 48 7.09 -0.44 14.36
N LYS A 49 6.75 0.85 14.46
CA LYS A 49 6.03 1.56 13.39
C LYS A 49 6.87 1.66 12.12
N ARG A 50 8.16 2.00 12.24
CA ARG A 50 9.10 2.09 11.10
C ARG A 50 9.29 0.74 10.41
N LEU A 51 9.48 -0.33 11.18
CA LEU A 51 9.58 -1.70 10.63
C LEU A 51 8.30 -2.12 9.93
N TYR A 52 7.14 -1.90 10.54
CA TYR A 52 5.85 -2.21 9.94
C TYR A 52 5.67 -1.49 8.60
N VAL A 53 5.90 -0.17 8.56
CA VAL A 53 5.73 0.64 7.36
C VAL A 53 6.69 0.23 6.24
N ALA A 54 7.97 -0.04 6.55
CA ALA A 54 8.93 -0.52 5.56
C ALA A 54 8.52 -1.88 4.98
N LYS A 55 8.07 -2.81 5.83
CA LYS A 55 7.58 -4.12 5.41
C LYS A 55 6.34 -4.00 4.51
N GLU A 56 5.35 -3.19 4.90
CA GLU A 56 4.15 -2.96 4.07
C GLU A 56 4.50 -2.33 2.72
N PHE A 57 5.47 -1.41 2.66
CA PHE A 57 5.97 -0.87 1.40
C PHE A 57 6.64 -1.94 0.53
N LEU A 58 7.47 -2.81 1.10
CA LEU A 58 8.11 -3.90 0.36
C LEU A 58 7.08 -4.91 -0.18
N LEU A 59 6.05 -5.24 0.60
CA LEU A 59 4.91 -6.05 0.14
C LEU A 59 4.06 -5.31 -0.90
N TYR A 60 3.97 -3.99 -0.82
CA TYR A 60 3.29 -3.22 -1.85
C TYR A 60 4.00 -3.36 -3.20
N CYS A 61 5.33 -3.32 -3.21
CA CYS A 61 6.14 -3.57 -4.41
C CYS A 61 6.01 -5.00 -4.95
N THR A 62 5.56 -6.00 -4.16
CA THR A 62 5.36 -7.37 -4.66
C THR A 62 4.12 -7.51 -5.53
N ASN A 63 3.10 -6.68 -5.29
CA ASN A 63 1.80 -6.78 -5.95
C ASN A 63 1.75 -6.13 -7.34
N SER A 64 2.93 -5.83 -7.90
CA SER A 64 3.08 -5.02 -9.09
C SER A 64 4.08 -5.62 -10.07
N ASN A 65 3.80 -5.51 -11.38
CA ASN A 65 4.62 -6.09 -12.44
C ASN A 65 6.10 -5.69 -12.35
N LYS A 66 7.01 -6.64 -12.60
CA LYS A 66 8.46 -6.52 -12.37
C LYS A 66 9.18 -5.40 -13.15
N SER A 67 8.50 -4.65 -14.03
CA SER A 67 9.13 -3.70 -14.94
C SER A 67 9.29 -2.27 -14.41
N ASN A 68 8.54 -1.86 -13.38
CA ASN A 68 8.61 -0.46 -12.91
C ASN A 68 9.60 -0.29 -11.74
N SER A 69 10.15 0.92 -11.62
CA SER A 69 11.09 1.28 -10.55
C SER A 69 10.43 1.32 -9.17
N TYR A 70 11.23 1.14 -8.11
CA TYR A 70 10.76 1.29 -6.73
C TYR A 70 10.18 2.68 -6.43
N GLN A 71 10.63 3.73 -7.13
CA GLN A 71 10.07 5.07 -7.00
C GLN A 71 8.62 5.13 -7.46
N TYR A 72 8.31 4.51 -8.61
CA TYR A 72 6.94 4.43 -9.13
C TYR A 72 5.99 3.82 -8.08
N TYR A 73 6.44 2.78 -7.39
CA TYR A 73 5.67 2.14 -6.32
C TYR A 73 5.61 2.95 -5.03
N LEU A 74 6.67 3.68 -4.69
CA LEU A 74 6.68 4.56 -3.53
C LEU A 74 5.64 5.68 -3.68
N ASP A 75 5.55 6.27 -4.87
CA ASP A 75 4.54 7.29 -5.19
C ASP A 75 3.12 6.74 -5.04
N GLY A 76 2.88 5.50 -5.49
CA GLY A 76 1.58 4.83 -5.38
C GLY A 76 1.24 4.43 -3.94
N TYR A 77 2.21 3.92 -3.18
CA TYR A 77 2.04 3.54 -1.78
C TYR A 77 1.67 4.74 -0.92
N LEU A 78 2.38 5.86 -1.11
CA LEU A 78 2.09 7.11 -0.41
C LEU A 78 0.82 7.80 -0.91
N TRP A 79 0.25 7.34 -2.03
CA TRP A 79 -1.09 7.74 -2.43
C TRP A 79 -2.15 7.26 -1.44
N ILE A 80 -2.02 6.01 -0.99
CA ILE A 80 -2.93 5.43 -0.01
C ILE A 80 -2.53 5.83 1.41
N TYR A 81 -1.23 5.88 1.71
CA TYR A 81 -0.70 6.03 3.08
C TYR A 81 0.21 7.26 3.23
N THR A 82 -0.29 8.45 2.94
CA THR A 82 0.55 9.67 2.91
C THR A 82 1.29 9.95 4.22
N ASP A 83 0.67 9.71 5.38
CA ASP A 83 1.34 9.85 6.69
C ASP A 83 2.56 8.93 6.88
N TYR A 84 2.61 7.83 6.13
CA TYR A 84 3.72 6.89 6.21
C TYR A 84 5.00 7.45 5.60
N LYS A 85 4.92 8.60 4.92
CA LYS A 85 6.08 9.36 4.45
C LYS A 85 7.09 9.60 5.56
N TYR A 86 6.65 10.02 6.75
CA TYR A 86 7.56 10.27 7.88
C TYR A 86 8.33 9.00 8.28
N TYR A 87 7.64 7.86 8.37
CA TYR A 87 8.24 6.60 8.81
C TYR A 87 9.11 5.93 7.73
N LEU A 88 8.94 6.30 6.46
CA LEU A 88 9.76 5.80 5.33
C LEU A 88 11.04 6.60 5.09
N LYS A 89 11.18 7.80 5.65
CA LYS A 89 12.38 8.65 5.43
C LYS A 89 13.67 7.91 5.76
N ASP A 90 13.74 7.30 6.94
CA ASP A 90 14.92 6.53 7.38
C ASP A 90 15.15 5.31 6.49
N PHE A 91 14.09 4.59 6.10
CA PHE A 91 14.20 3.43 5.22
C PHE A 91 14.79 3.81 3.85
N ILE A 92 14.28 4.89 3.25
CA ILE A 92 14.76 5.40 1.96
C ILE A 92 16.21 5.88 2.05
N TYR A 93 16.56 6.58 3.12
CA TYR A 93 17.93 7.01 3.38
C TYR A 93 18.87 5.80 3.48
N THR A 94 18.47 4.76 4.20
CA THR A 94 19.21 3.50 4.29
C THR A 94 19.37 2.81 2.92
N CYS A 95 18.32 2.78 2.09
CA CYS A 95 18.40 2.25 0.72
C CYS A 95 19.43 3.00 -0.13
N LYS A 96 19.48 4.34 0.00
CA LYS A 96 20.40 5.23 -0.70
C LYS A 96 21.85 5.01 -0.25
N LEU A 97 22.10 4.91 1.05
CA LEU A 97 23.43 4.65 1.60
C LEU A 97 24.02 3.34 1.10
N TRP A 98 23.20 2.30 0.95
CA TRP A 98 23.64 1.01 0.43
C TRP A 98 23.63 0.92 -1.11
N LYS A 99 23.36 2.03 -1.81
CA LYS A 99 23.29 2.09 -3.28
C LYS A 99 22.39 1.01 -3.91
N THR A 100 21.40 0.52 -3.16
CA THR A 100 20.55 -0.59 -3.60
C THR A 100 19.43 -0.10 -4.52
N HIS A 101 18.88 1.07 -4.23
CA HIS A 101 17.75 1.65 -4.96
C HIS A 101 17.81 3.18 -4.95
N ASN A 102 17.57 3.81 -6.10
CA ASN A 102 17.34 5.26 -6.17
C ASN A 102 15.89 5.56 -5.77
N LEU A 103 15.69 5.76 -4.47
CA LEU A 103 14.43 6.21 -3.88
C LEU A 103 14.56 7.66 -3.41
N HIS A 104 13.56 8.48 -3.74
CA HIS A 104 13.52 9.89 -3.41
C HIS A 104 12.17 10.24 -2.78
N ILE A 105 12.19 10.72 -1.53
CA ILE A 105 10.97 11.08 -0.80
C ILE A 105 10.62 12.58 -0.89
N GLU A 106 11.62 13.40 -1.23
CA GLU A 106 11.56 14.86 -1.21
C GLU A 106 10.54 15.40 -2.23
N ASN A 107 10.38 14.70 -3.36
CA ASN A 107 9.49 15.10 -4.45
C ASN A 107 8.10 14.47 -4.41
N ILE A 108 7.79 13.67 -3.40
CA ILE A 108 6.48 12.98 -3.34
C ILE A 108 5.43 13.96 -2.83
N LYS A 109 4.67 14.48 -3.78
CA LYS A 109 3.55 15.41 -3.56
C LYS A 109 2.38 14.68 -2.92
N THR A 110 1.62 15.40 -2.11
CA THR A 110 0.36 14.90 -1.58
C THR A 110 -0.56 14.51 -2.75
N PRO A 111 -1.20 13.35 -2.70
CA PRO A 111 -2.17 12.90 -3.68
C PRO A 111 -3.24 13.94 -3.97
N LYS A 112 -3.35 14.32 -5.24
CA LYS A 112 -4.48 15.09 -5.75
C LYS A 112 -5.42 14.14 -6.47
N LEU A 113 -6.71 14.26 -6.20
CA LEU A 113 -7.74 13.53 -6.95
C LEU A 113 -7.79 14.09 -8.36
N VAL A 114 -7.81 13.19 -9.33
CA VAL A 114 -7.93 13.51 -10.76
C VAL A 114 -9.16 12.83 -11.31
N ARG A 115 -9.71 13.34 -12.41
CA ARG A 115 -10.82 12.68 -13.10
C ARG A 115 -10.33 11.39 -13.78
N PRO A 116 -11.20 10.37 -13.95
CA PRO A 116 -10.92 9.22 -14.78
C PRO A 116 -10.58 9.62 -16.22
N ARG A 117 -9.70 8.84 -16.87
CA ARG A 117 -9.35 9.03 -18.30
C ARG A 117 -10.41 8.48 -19.28
N CYS A 118 -11.49 7.90 -18.77
CA CYS A 118 -12.55 7.28 -19.57
C CYS A 118 -13.91 7.90 -19.23
N SER A 119 -14.87 7.72 -20.14
CA SER A 119 -16.22 8.27 -19.95
C SER A 119 -16.97 7.58 -18.80
N HIS A 120 -17.99 8.27 -18.30
CA HIS A 120 -18.84 7.74 -17.25
C HIS A 120 -19.63 6.52 -17.69
N GLU A 121 -20.00 6.47 -18.97
CA GLU A 121 -20.66 5.31 -19.58
C GLU A 121 -19.76 4.07 -19.60
N ILE A 122 -18.48 4.23 -19.93
CA ILE A 122 -17.51 3.12 -19.85
C ILE A 122 -17.42 2.62 -18.41
N LEU A 123 -17.33 3.52 -17.42
CA LEU A 123 -17.27 3.14 -16.01
C LEU A 123 -18.56 2.43 -15.57
N LYS A 124 -19.73 2.91 -15.96
CA LYS A 124 -21.03 2.28 -15.71
C LYS A 124 -21.05 0.84 -16.23
N ASN A 125 -20.63 0.63 -17.48
CA ASN A 125 -20.59 -0.69 -18.09
C ASN A 125 -19.65 -1.63 -17.33
N ARG A 126 -18.46 -1.15 -16.91
CA ARG A 126 -17.55 -1.94 -16.08
C ARG A 126 -18.19 -2.36 -14.76
N VAL A 127 -18.90 -1.46 -14.08
CA VAL A 127 -19.63 -1.77 -12.84
C VAL A 127 -20.69 -2.85 -13.11
N ILE A 128 -21.48 -2.71 -14.17
CA ILE A 128 -22.48 -3.72 -14.54
C ILE A 128 -21.82 -5.09 -14.77
N THR A 129 -20.74 -5.15 -15.55
CA THR A 129 -20.01 -6.39 -15.83
C THR A 129 -19.50 -7.05 -14.54
N ILE A 130 -18.92 -6.27 -13.62
CA ILE A 130 -18.47 -6.76 -12.31
C ILE A 130 -19.63 -7.35 -11.51
N LEU A 131 -20.79 -6.68 -11.51
CA LEU A 131 -21.96 -7.10 -10.72
C LEU A 131 -22.71 -8.29 -11.31
N GLN A 132 -22.59 -8.52 -12.62
CA GLN A 132 -23.13 -9.68 -13.32
C GLN A 132 -22.23 -10.91 -13.12
N ASN A 133 -20.91 -10.73 -13.14
CA ASN A 133 -19.93 -11.82 -13.06
C ASN A 133 -18.92 -11.60 -11.91
N PRO A 134 -19.36 -11.53 -10.65
CA PRO A 134 -18.47 -11.15 -9.53
C PRO A 134 -17.34 -12.15 -9.26
N ASN A 135 -17.50 -13.41 -9.70
CA ASN A 135 -16.54 -14.49 -9.51
C ASN A 135 -15.58 -14.68 -10.71
N ASP A 136 -15.60 -13.79 -11.70
CA ASP A 136 -14.69 -13.87 -12.83
C ASP A 136 -13.23 -13.67 -12.37
N LYS A 137 -12.41 -14.69 -12.60
CA LYS A 137 -10.98 -14.73 -12.25
C LYS A 137 -10.15 -13.60 -12.88
N HIS A 138 -10.64 -12.99 -13.96
CA HIS A 138 -9.98 -11.88 -14.63
C HIS A 138 -10.24 -10.53 -13.94
N LEU A 139 -11.25 -10.45 -13.06
CA LEU A 139 -11.56 -9.24 -12.29
C LEU A 139 -10.59 -9.09 -11.11
N THR A 140 -9.50 -8.38 -11.36
CA THR A 140 -8.56 -8.02 -10.28
C THR A 140 -9.20 -7.06 -9.27
N GLN A 141 -8.76 -7.09 -8.00
CA GLN A 141 -9.21 -6.15 -6.97
C GLN A 141 -9.03 -4.68 -7.41
N LYS A 142 -7.90 -4.39 -8.08
CA LYS A 142 -7.64 -3.05 -8.63
C LYS A 142 -8.70 -2.66 -9.65
N TYR A 143 -8.99 -3.51 -10.63
CA TYR A 143 -10.00 -3.23 -11.66
C TYR A 143 -11.37 -2.92 -11.03
N ILE A 144 -11.77 -3.72 -10.04
CA ILE A 144 -13.05 -3.55 -9.36
C ILE A 144 -13.10 -2.22 -8.60
N ILE A 145 -12.08 -1.93 -7.80
CA ILE A 145 -12.03 -0.70 -7.01
C ILE A 145 -11.93 0.52 -7.93
N ASP A 146 -11.12 0.47 -8.99
CA ASP A 146 -11.00 1.55 -9.98
C ASP A 146 -12.34 1.81 -10.68
N ALA A 147 -13.11 0.78 -11.01
CA ALA A 147 -14.44 0.93 -11.59
C ALA A 147 -15.44 1.55 -10.60
N PHE A 148 -15.49 1.08 -9.35
CA PHE A 148 -16.41 1.62 -8.34
C PHE A 148 -16.07 3.06 -7.97
N ILE A 149 -14.81 3.36 -7.69
CA ILE A 149 -14.36 4.71 -7.34
C ILE A 149 -14.54 5.66 -8.52
N GLY A 150 -14.21 5.21 -9.73
CA GLY A 150 -14.40 5.98 -10.95
C GLY A 150 -15.87 6.29 -11.23
N TYR A 151 -16.77 5.32 -11.08
CA TYR A 151 -18.20 5.50 -11.35
C TYR A 151 -18.88 6.33 -10.25
N PHE A 152 -18.75 5.96 -8.98
CA PHE A 152 -19.52 6.60 -7.90
C PHE A 152 -18.96 7.97 -7.47
N HIS A 153 -17.67 8.22 -7.66
CA HIS A 153 -17.02 9.45 -7.16
C HIS A 153 -16.36 10.29 -8.25
N TRP A 154 -16.36 9.81 -9.50
CA TRP A 154 -15.67 10.48 -10.60
C TRP A 154 -14.19 10.75 -10.31
N VAL A 155 -13.53 9.76 -9.68
CA VAL A 155 -12.11 9.81 -9.32
C VAL A 155 -11.32 8.73 -10.05
N GLY A 156 -10.28 9.15 -10.75
CA GLY A 156 -9.29 8.29 -11.38
C GLY A 156 -8.21 7.89 -10.39
N ILE A 157 -8.03 6.59 -10.21
CA ILE A 157 -6.93 6.03 -9.40
C ILE A 157 -5.70 5.84 -10.30
N PRO A 158 -4.53 6.38 -9.94
CA PRO A 158 -3.31 6.20 -10.73
C PRO A 158 -2.90 4.73 -10.92
N THR A 159 -2.19 4.44 -12.00
CA THR A 159 -1.77 3.07 -12.36
C THR A 159 -0.73 2.49 -11.40
N ASN A 160 0.03 3.32 -10.70
CA ASN A 160 0.96 2.90 -9.66
C ASN A 160 0.28 2.60 -8.31
N VAL A 161 -1.03 2.88 -8.18
CA VAL A 161 -1.78 2.64 -6.96
C VAL A 161 -2.37 1.23 -6.97
N TYR A 162 -1.91 0.39 -6.03
CA TYR A 162 -2.43 -0.94 -5.77
C TYR A 162 -3.55 -0.86 -4.75
N CYS A 163 -4.77 -1.01 -5.23
CA CYS A 163 -5.97 -1.03 -4.39
C CYS A 163 -6.28 -2.46 -3.96
N SER A 164 -6.51 -2.65 -2.67
CA SER A 164 -6.93 -3.93 -2.11
C SER A 164 -8.26 -3.79 -1.38
N PHE A 165 -9.06 -4.86 -1.34
CA PHE A 165 -10.24 -4.93 -0.48
C PHE A 165 -9.92 -4.76 1.01
N LYS A 166 -8.67 -4.96 1.44
CA LYS A 166 -8.24 -4.63 2.80
C LYS A 166 -8.42 -3.14 3.16
N ASN A 167 -8.43 -2.26 2.16
CA ASN A 167 -8.68 -0.84 2.30
C ASN A 167 -10.18 -0.50 2.38
N ILE A 168 -11.07 -1.48 2.15
CA ILE A 168 -12.51 -1.31 2.35
C ILE A 168 -12.84 -1.59 3.81
N LYS A 169 -13.55 -0.67 4.46
CA LYS A 169 -13.97 -0.78 5.86
C LYS A 169 -15.47 -0.54 5.99
N LEU A 170 -16.08 -1.28 6.90
CA LEU A 170 -17.44 -1.03 7.36
C LEU A 170 -17.39 0.01 8.48
N ILE A 171 -18.05 1.15 8.29
CA ILE A 171 -18.19 2.23 9.27
C ILE A 171 -19.67 2.58 9.32
N ASN A 172 -20.29 2.52 10.50
CA ASN A 172 -21.72 2.84 10.67
C ASN A 172 -22.64 2.10 9.67
N ASN A 173 -22.42 0.80 9.47
CA ASN A 173 -23.14 -0.05 8.51
C ASN A 173 -22.98 0.32 7.02
N GLU A 174 -22.01 1.17 6.67
CA GLU A 174 -21.70 1.56 5.31
C GLU A 174 -20.25 1.18 4.93
N TYR A 175 -20.04 0.79 3.69
CA TYR A 175 -18.70 0.46 3.20
C TYR A 175 -17.99 1.69 2.64
N PHE A 176 -16.72 1.85 3.01
CA PHE A 176 -15.86 2.91 2.47
C PHE A 176 -14.54 2.33 1.99
N PHE A 177 -14.07 2.75 0.81
CA PHE A 177 -12.66 2.62 0.47
C PHE A 177 -11.89 3.75 1.15
N ILE A 178 -10.98 3.38 2.05
CA ILE A 178 -10.24 4.32 2.88
C ILE A 178 -8.83 4.48 2.37
N THR A 179 -8.52 5.72 2.04
CA THR A 179 -7.16 6.23 1.92
C THR A 179 -6.85 7.07 3.14
N HIS A 180 -5.58 7.42 3.34
CA HIS A 180 -5.19 8.28 4.46
C HIS A 180 -5.96 9.61 4.47
N LYS A 181 -6.21 10.21 3.30
CA LYS A 181 -6.83 11.53 3.19
C LYS A 181 -8.33 11.51 2.87
N TYR A 182 -8.82 10.48 2.19
CA TYR A 182 -10.18 10.42 1.66
C TYR A 182 -10.88 9.11 2.03
N LYS A 183 -12.19 9.21 2.26
CA LYS A 183 -13.10 8.08 2.42
C LYS A 183 -14.10 8.12 1.28
N PHE A 184 -14.11 7.08 0.46
CA PHE A 184 -15.02 6.98 -0.67
C PHE A 184 -16.13 5.99 -0.33
N TYR A 185 -17.36 6.47 -0.24
CA TYR A 185 -18.53 5.63 0.03
C TYR A 185 -18.74 4.59 -1.08
N LEU A 186 -19.06 3.36 -0.72
CA LEU A 186 -19.34 2.29 -1.67
C LEU A 186 -20.71 1.69 -1.33
N PRO A 187 -21.66 1.67 -2.29
CA PRO A 187 -22.99 1.13 -2.02
C PRO A 187 -22.96 -0.30 -1.49
N ASN A 188 -23.66 -0.54 -0.38
CA ASN A 188 -23.67 -1.84 0.32
C ASN A 188 -24.05 -3.01 -0.61
N GLN A 189 -25.03 -2.79 -1.50
CA GLN A 189 -25.49 -3.81 -2.44
C GLN A 189 -24.39 -4.25 -3.42
N VAL A 190 -23.52 -3.32 -3.81
CA VAL A 190 -22.40 -3.57 -4.73
C VAL A 190 -21.31 -4.36 -4.00
N ILE A 191 -20.95 -3.93 -2.80
CA ILE A 191 -19.85 -4.54 -2.05
C ILE A 191 -20.18 -5.95 -1.57
N LYS A 192 -21.42 -6.18 -1.12
CA LYS A 192 -21.90 -7.53 -0.75
C LYS A 192 -21.90 -8.51 -1.91
N LYS A 193 -21.83 -8.08 -3.17
CA LYS A 193 -21.70 -8.99 -4.31
C LYS A 193 -20.27 -9.44 -4.57
N VAL A 194 -19.28 -8.63 -4.19
CA VAL A 194 -17.87 -8.87 -4.54
C VAL A 194 -17.03 -9.36 -3.36
N LEU A 195 -17.40 -9.01 -2.13
CA LEU A 195 -16.70 -9.47 -0.91
C LEU A 195 -17.23 -10.79 -0.33
N LYS A 196 -18.04 -11.53 -1.09
CA LYS A 196 -18.57 -12.84 -0.68
C LYS A 196 -17.50 -13.93 -0.73
#